data_AF-A0A6C0G381-F1
#
_entry.id   AF-A0A6C0G381-F1
#
_cell.length_a   1.000
_cell.length_b   1.000
_cell.length_c   1.000
_cell.angle_alpha   90.00
_cell.angle_beta   90.00
_cell.angle_gamma   90.00
#
_symmetry.space_group_name_H-M   'P 1'
#
loop_
_entity.id
_entity.type
_entity.pdbx_description
1 polymer ?
#
loop_
_entity_poly.entity_id
_entity_poly.type
_entity_poly.pdbx_seq_one_letter_code
_entity_poly.pdbx_strand_id
1 'polypeptide(L)'
;MNGTEFGAYLKQLRKRKGLTMMDVKDLCGISTPYMSQLETGYKGVLPSPEILRKLSAALGVTHIGMMIKAGHVTEDEVLTMRREHGIYD
;
A
#
# COMPACT_ATOMS: atom_id res chain seq x y z
N MET A 1 10.98 1.32 -3.05
CA MET A 1 10.40 2.66 -3.29
C MET A 1 10.63 3.50 -2.04
N ASN A 2 10.87 4.80 -2.19
CA ASN A 2 10.83 5.73 -1.05
C ASN A 2 9.39 6.20 -0.77
N GLY A 3 9.19 6.94 0.33
CA GLY A 3 7.85 7.40 0.73
C GLY A 3 7.14 8.29 -0.29
N THR A 4 7.88 9.10 -1.06
CA THR A 4 7.32 9.95 -2.13
C THR A 4 6.82 9.13 -3.31
N GLU A 5 7.61 8.15 -3.75
CA GLU A 5 7.22 7.21 -4.81
C GLU A 5 6.01 6.37 -4.40
N PHE A 6 5.99 5.90 -3.15
CA PHE A 6 4.87 5.16 -2.60
C PHE A 6 3.59 6.02 -2.54
N GLY A 7 3.71 7.28 -2.13
CA GLY A 7 2.60 8.23 -2.13
C GLY A 7 2.02 8.47 -3.52
N ALA A 8 2.88 8.68 -4.52
CA ALA A 8 2.47 8.81 -5.92
C ALA A 8 1.76 7.54 -6.42
N TYR A 9 2.25 6.36 -6.04
CA TYR A 9 1.62 5.08 -6.35
C TYR A 9 0.21 4.95 -5.74
N LEU A 10 0.02 5.29 -4.47
CA LEU A 10 -1.30 5.31 -3.83
C LEU A 10 -2.26 6.26 -4.54
N LYS A 11 -1.80 7.48 -4.85
CA LYS A 11 -2.59 8.48 -5.59
C LYS A 11 -3.01 7.97 -6.97
N GLN A 12 -2.12 7.28 -7.67
CA GLN A 12 -2.43 6.67 -8.97
C GLN A 12 -3.51 5.59 -8.84
N LEU A 13 -3.39 4.68 -7.86
CA LEU A 13 -4.39 3.65 -7.60
C LEU A 13 -5.77 4.25 -7.28
N ARG A 14 -5.80 5.24 -6.38
CA ARG A 14 -7.03 5.92 -5.98
C ARG A 14 -7.73 6.53 -7.19
N LYS A 15 -6.98 7.28 -8.02
CA LYS A 15 -7.51 7.90 -9.24
C LYS A 15 -8.02 6.86 -10.24
N ARG A 16 -7.31 5.74 -10.43
CA ARG A 16 -7.76 4.64 -11.30
C ARG A 16 -9.10 4.05 -10.85
N LYS A 17 -9.36 4.02 -9.55
CA LYS A 17 -10.64 3.59 -8.99
C LYS A 17 -11.73 4.68 -8.97
N GLY A 18 -11.42 5.90 -9.39
CA GLY A 18 -12.36 7.02 -9.32
C GLY A 18 -12.70 7.47 -7.89
N LEU A 19 -11.86 7.13 -6.90
CA LEU A 19 -12.11 7.46 -5.50
C LEU A 19 -11.55 8.85 -5.13
N THR A 20 -12.23 9.55 -4.24
CA THR A 20 -11.73 10.74 -3.57
C THR A 20 -10.87 10.37 -2.36
N MET A 21 -10.12 11.33 -1.81
CA MET A 21 -9.36 11.07 -0.56
C MET A 21 -10.29 10.77 0.62
N MET A 22 -11.50 11.34 0.63
CA MET A 22 -12.52 11.04 1.66
C MET A 22 -13.03 9.61 1.52
N ASP A 23 -13.27 9.13 0.31
CA ASP A 23 -13.72 7.75 0.11
C ASP A 23 -12.68 6.75 0.64
N VAL A 24 -11.39 6.96 0.32
CA VAL A 24 -10.31 6.08 0.82
C VAL A 24 -10.18 6.19 2.34
N LYS A 25 -10.30 7.39 2.90
CA LYS A 25 -10.31 7.62 4.34
C LYS A 25 -11.38 6.75 5.02
N ASP A 26 -12.61 6.84 4.54
CA ASP A 26 -13.76 6.17 5.13
C ASP A 26 -13.67 4.65 4.95
N LEU A 27 -13.23 4.18 3.78
CA LEU A 27 -12.99 2.75 3.52
C LEU A 27 -11.88 2.16 4.39
N CYS A 28 -10.84 2.95 4.69
CA CYS A 28 -9.69 2.47 5.46
C CYS A 28 -9.78 2.77 6.96
N GLY A 29 -10.76 3.55 7.41
CA GLY A 29 -10.87 4.00 8.79
C GLY A 29 -9.65 4.82 9.25
N ILE A 30 -9.10 5.64 8.36
CA ILE A 30 -7.97 6.54 8.67
C ILE A 30 -8.41 8.00 8.76
N SER A 31 -7.51 8.94 9.03
CA SER A 31 -7.83 10.37 8.98
C SER A 31 -7.51 10.97 7.60
N THR A 32 -8.28 11.98 7.16
CA THR A 32 -8.00 12.70 5.90
C THR A 32 -6.59 13.29 5.89
N PRO A 33 -6.08 13.91 6.98
CA PRO A 33 -4.71 14.39 7.03
C PRO A 33 -3.68 13.27 6.82
N TYR A 34 -3.90 12.10 7.41
CA TYR A 34 -3.00 10.97 7.21
C TYR A 34 -3.02 10.47 5.75
N MET A 35 -4.20 10.34 5.13
CA MET A 35 -4.30 10.01 3.71
C MET A 35 -3.56 11.01 2.82
N SER A 36 -3.68 12.31 3.11
CA SER A 36 -2.95 13.37 2.41
C SER A 36 -1.43 13.26 2.61
N GLN A 37 -0.96 12.96 3.83
CA GLN A 37 0.46 12.77 4.10
C GLN A 37 1.02 11.59 3.31
N LEU A 38 0.27 10.49 3.23
CA LEU A 38 0.65 9.32 2.43
C LEU A 38 0.77 9.70 0.95
N GLU A 39 -0.25 10.30 0.33
CA GLU A 39 -0.21 10.63 -1.11
C GLU A 39 0.85 11.65 -1.51
N THR A 40 1.28 12.48 -0.57
CA THR A 40 2.31 13.51 -0.79
C THR A 40 3.71 13.01 -0.44
N GLY A 41 3.84 11.85 0.20
CA GLY A 41 5.11 11.37 0.74
C GLY A 41 5.63 12.23 1.89
N TYR A 42 4.77 12.99 2.57
CA TYR A 42 5.17 13.92 3.62
C TYR A 42 5.97 13.19 4.71
N LYS A 43 7.19 13.68 4.98
CA LYS A 43 8.16 13.07 5.92
C LYS A 43 8.55 11.61 5.61
N GLY A 44 8.26 11.12 4.42
CA GLY A 44 8.57 9.74 4.04
C GLY A 44 7.83 8.68 4.87
N VAL A 45 6.67 9.03 5.45
CA VAL A 45 5.91 8.11 6.30
C VAL A 45 5.40 6.93 5.47
N LEU A 46 5.75 5.72 5.90
CA LEU A 46 5.23 4.48 5.35
C LEU A 46 4.17 3.89 6.29
N PRO A 47 3.03 3.38 5.80
CA PRO A 47 1.99 2.81 6.64
C PRO A 47 2.41 1.49 7.28
N SER A 48 1.79 1.15 8.41
CA SER A 48 1.94 -0.17 9.06
C SER A 48 1.31 -1.29 8.22
N PRO A 49 1.69 -2.57 8.43
CA PRO A 49 1.10 -3.69 7.70
C PRO A 49 -0.43 -3.78 7.79
N GLU A 50 -1.01 -3.35 8.92
CA GLU A 50 -2.46 -3.30 9.10
C GLU A 50 -3.11 -2.26 8.18
N ILE A 51 -2.55 -1.06 8.13
CA ILE A 51 -3.05 0.02 7.26
C ILE A 51 -2.86 -0.35 5.80
N LEU A 52 -1.72 -0.97 5.44
CA LEU A 52 -1.48 -1.46 4.09
C LEU A 52 -2.53 -2.48 3.65
N ARG A 53 -3.03 -3.32 4.56
CA ARG A 53 -4.11 -4.28 4.27
C ARG A 53 -5.43 -3.59 3.95
N LYS A 54 -5.77 -2.55 4.73
CA LYS A 54 -6.98 -1.74 4.49
C LYS A 54 -6.87 -0.99 3.17
N LEU A 55 -5.72 -0.35 2.91
CA LEU A 55 -5.43 0.33 1.65
C LEU A 55 -5.47 -0.63 0.46
N SER A 56 -4.88 -1.83 0.57
CA SER A 56 -4.90 -2.79 -0.53
C SER A 56 -6.31 -3.24 -0.88
N ALA A 57 -7.16 -3.48 0.13
CA ALA A 57 -8.56 -3.80 -0.07
C ALA A 57 -9.32 -2.64 -0.74
N ALA A 58 -9.22 -1.42 -0.19
CA ALA A 58 -9.87 -0.24 -0.74
C ALA A 58 -9.41 0.07 -2.18
N LEU A 59 -8.12 -0.08 -2.47
CA LEU A 59 -7.50 0.26 -3.75
C LEU A 59 -7.47 -0.90 -4.76
N GLY A 60 -7.91 -2.10 -4.37
CA GLY A 60 -8.08 -3.24 -5.27
C GLY A 60 -6.77 -3.85 -5.75
N VAL A 61 -5.78 -3.93 -4.86
CA VAL A 61 -4.50 -4.61 -5.11
C VAL A 61 -4.25 -5.66 -4.03
N THR A 62 -3.30 -6.56 -4.26
CA THR A 62 -2.96 -7.57 -3.26
C THR A 62 -2.24 -6.94 -2.06
N HIS A 63 -2.48 -7.47 -0.86
CA HIS A 63 -1.81 -7.00 0.35
C HIS A 63 -0.30 -7.23 0.28
N ILE A 64 0.14 -8.39 -0.22
CA ILE A 64 1.56 -8.69 -0.46
C ILE A 64 2.19 -7.66 -1.41
N GLY A 65 1.56 -7.39 -2.56
CA GLY A 65 2.05 -6.39 -3.51
C GLY A 65 2.16 -5.00 -2.87
N MET A 66 1.18 -4.62 -2.05
CA MET A 66 1.22 -3.36 -1.31
C MET A 66 2.37 -3.31 -0.29
N MET A 67 2.63 -4.39 0.44
CA MET A 67 3.76 -4.50 1.38
C MET A 67 5.12 -4.40 0.68
N ILE A 68 5.26 -5.01 -0.50
CA ILE A 68 6.47 -4.91 -1.32
C ILE A 68 6.70 -3.45 -1.75
N LYS A 69 5.65 -2.79 -2.28
CA LYS A 69 5.76 -1.38 -2.70
C LYS A 69 6.07 -0.45 -1.53
N ALA A 70 5.59 -0.76 -0.33
CA ALA A 70 5.87 -0.03 0.89
C ALA A 70 7.22 -0.41 1.54
N GLY A 71 7.96 -1.40 1.01
CA GLY A 71 9.27 -1.81 1.51
C GLY A 71 9.25 -2.62 2.82
N HIS A 72 8.12 -3.22 3.19
CA HIS A 72 8.01 -4.10 4.37
C HIS A 72 8.56 -5.51 4.12
N VAL A 73 8.51 -5.96 2.86
CA VAL A 73 9.08 -7.23 2.40
C VAL A 73 9.61 -7.02 0.98
N THR A 74 10.56 -7.85 0.58
CA THR A 74 11.11 -7.89 -0.78
C THR A 74 10.45 -8.98 -1.60
N GLU A 75 10.54 -8.87 -2.93
CA GLU A 75 10.09 -9.94 -3.83
C GLU A 75 10.87 -11.24 -3.57
N ASP A 76 12.17 -11.15 -3.32
CA ASP A 76 13.03 -12.30 -3.02
C ASP A 76 12.65 -13.02 -1.72
N GLU A 77 12.30 -12.28 -0.66
CA GLU A 77 11.78 -12.87 0.59
C GLU A 77 10.47 -13.63 0.34
N VAL A 78 9.54 -13.03 -0.42
CA VAL A 78 8.27 -13.68 -0.75
C VAL A 78 8.49 -14.94 -1.60
N LEU A 79 9.37 -14.88 -2.59
CA LEU A 79 9.73 -16.04 -3.43
C LEU A 79 10.40 -17.15 -2.62
N THR A 80 11.27 -16.78 -1.67
CA THR A 80 11.92 -17.73 -0.77
C THR A 80 10.90 -18.41 0.12
N MET A 81 9.99 -17.66 0.75
CA MET A 81 8.90 -18.22 1.55
C MET A 81 8.01 -19.18 0.74
N ARG A 82 7.63 -18.81 -0.50
CA ARG A 82 6.80 -19.69 -1.35
C ARG A 82 7.50 -21.02 -1.64
N ARG A 83 8.79 -20.99 -1.98
CA ARG A 83 9.61 -22.19 -2.22
C ARG A 83 9.75 -23.06 -0.98
N GLU A 84 9.99 -22.47 0.18
CA GLU A 84 10.09 -23.19 1.46
C GLU A 84 8.78 -23.91 1.83
N HIS A 85 7.64 -23.37 1.41
CA HIS A 85 6.32 -23.97 1.63
C HIS A 85 5.87 -24.91 0.50
N GLY A 86 6.76 -25.26 -0.43
CA GLY A 86 6.48 -26.19 -1.52
C GLY A 86 5.49 -25.65 -2.57
N ILE A 87 5.32 -24.32 -2.66
CA ILE A 87 4.49 -23.68 -3.67
C ILE A 87 5.38 -23.31 -4.86
N TYR A 88 5.22 -24.04 -5.96
CA TYR A 88 5.91 -23.82 -7.23
C TYR A 88 4.93 -23.20 -8.25
N ASP A 89 5.42 -22.25 -9.06
CA ASP A 89 4.66 -21.56 -10.12
C ASP A 89 4.49 -22.45 -11.37
#